data_AF-A0A377HZD9-F1
#
_entry.id   AF-A0A377HZD9-F1
#
_cell.length_a   1.000
_cell.length_b   1.000
_cell.length_c   1.000
_cell.angle_alpha   90.00
_cell.angle_beta   90.00
_cell.angle_gamma   90.00
#
_symmetry.space_group_name_H-M   'P 1'
#
loop_
_entity.id
_entity.type
_entity.pdbx_description
1 polymer ?
#
loop_
_entity_poly.entity_id
_entity_poly.type
_entity_poly.pdbx_seq_one_letter_code
_entity_poly.pdbx_strand_id
1 'polypeptide(L)'
;MLLTLIFSFLMVIVFLAVAFSFYNRENQLGKFGFRIMSSAPTILTSMGILGTFVGISYSLLEFNTNDLDKSIPILLDGMKIAFLTSAIGMTLSIFLKILMLILGKENESEENQIIIDSIQKQTNSLNDNIPELLTKLVESSELQQKNMKLFERKLFKELRDFSANITDITTQSVIDALESIVVNFNDSLAVQFGENFARLDESVKGMLKWQKGYKSLLDNLANNHELNARTLGEAKDSMLSIERSISNIPLLVKDFEKLIQFNQKQIGRIGEEMMIFTDIKDKALESFPEIERRFTNIANTIEQASQQFNDQLVQHTHNISANLTKIAQDLIIDVGTNNRTIIHSNEKYYQELMITTNKIQKVLKTFDEQLFKQLTEMQLSFKQSVEEMTQEQVSQFRHVMENLSKENQHFVDKLSESTFSGLFGKVFKKK
;
A
#
# COMPACT_ATOMS: atom_id res chain seq x y z
N MET A 1 6.42 26.87 -48.59
CA MET A 1 5.62 27.44 -49.71
C MET A 1 6.02 28.88 -50.08
N LEU A 2 6.29 29.77 -49.11
CA LEU A 2 6.71 31.15 -49.44
C LEU A 2 8.02 31.21 -50.25
N LEU A 3 9.01 30.39 -49.88
CA LEU A 3 10.32 30.36 -50.52
C LEU A 3 10.29 29.91 -51.99
N THR A 4 9.45 28.92 -52.32
CA THR A 4 9.27 28.43 -53.70
C THR A 4 8.65 29.47 -54.59
N LEU A 5 7.68 30.24 -54.07
CA LEU A 5 7.04 31.32 -54.81
C LEU A 5 8.06 32.41 -55.13
N ILE A 6 8.95 32.76 -54.20
CA ILE A 6 10.02 33.74 -54.43
C ILE A 6 10.99 33.26 -55.52
N PHE A 7 11.50 32.02 -55.42
CA PHE A 7 12.44 31.47 -56.41
C PHE A 7 11.80 31.31 -57.79
N SER A 8 10.56 30.81 -57.85
CA SER A 8 9.83 30.66 -59.10
C SER A 8 9.53 32.02 -59.75
N PHE A 9 9.11 33.00 -58.96
CA PHE A 9 8.86 34.35 -59.45
C PHE A 9 10.13 35.01 -60.01
N LEU A 10 11.25 34.88 -59.30
CA LEU A 10 12.55 35.39 -59.77
C LEU A 10 13.00 34.73 -61.09
N MET A 11 12.83 33.42 -61.22
CA MET A 11 13.14 32.70 -62.46
C MET A 11 12.25 33.14 -63.63
N VAL A 12 10.95 33.36 -63.40
CA VAL A 12 10.03 33.86 -64.41
C VAL A 12 10.38 35.29 -64.83
N ILE A 13 10.81 36.16 -63.90
CA ILE A 13 11.31 37.50 -64.23
C ILE A 13 12.54 37.43 -65.14
N VAL A 14 13.52 36.59 -64.81
CA VAL A 14 14.73 36.41 -65.63
C VAL A 14 14.37 35.89 -67.03
N PHE A 15 13.45 34.92 -67.10
CA PHE A 15 12.95 34.39 -68.37
C PHE A 15 12.26 35.47 -69.22
N LEU A 16 11.34 36.25 -68.62
CA LEU A 16 10.62 37.31 -69.31
C LEU A 16 11.54 38.46 -69.73
N ALA A 17 12.53 38.83 -68.92
CA ALA A 17 13.52 39.86 -69.27
C ALA A 17 14.32 39.46 -70.51
N VAL A 18 14.73 38.19 -70.61
CA VAL A 18 15.48 37.70 -71.77
C VAL A 18 14.58 37.52 -72.99
N ALA A 19 13.35 37.02 -72.82
CA ALA A 19 12.39 36.91 -73.91
C ALA A 19 11.96 38.28 -74.46
N PHE A 20 11.78 39.28 -73.59
CA PHE A 20 11.46 40.66 -73.98
C PHE A 20 12.63 41.34 -74.69
N SER A 21 13.86 41.13 -74.20
CA SER A 21 15.07 41.59 -74.89
C SER A 21 15.27 40.91 -76.26
N PHE A 22 14.72 39.71 -76.47
CA PHE A 22 14.70 39.02 -77.76
C PHE A 22 13.65 39.62 -78.71
N TYR A 23 12.48 40.01 -78.18
CA TYR A 23 11.38 40.57 -78.98
C TYR A 23 11.64 42.01 -79.42
N ASN A 24 12.19 42.85 -78.52
CA ASN A 24 12.62 44.21 -78.85
C ASN A 24 14.01 44.16 -79.51
N ARG A 25 14.02 43.82 -80.80
CA ARG A 25 15.19 43.69 -81.69
C ARG A 25 15.92 45.02 -81.97
N GLU A 26 15.83 45.99 -81.07
CA GLU A 26 16.39 47.33 -81.19
C GLU A 26 17.34 47.65 -80.01
N ASN A 27 18.59 47.26 -80.20
CA ASN A 27 19.79 48.07 -79.95
C ASN A 27 20.09 48.68 -78.57
N GLN A 28 19.59 48.16 -77.43
CA GLN A 28 19.92 48.73 -76.10
C GLN A 28 20.74 47.88 -75.12
N LEU A 29 21.16 46.66 -75.48
CA LEU A 29 22.25 46.00 -74.75
C LEU A 29 23.31 45.51 -75.73
N GLY A 30 24.45 46.21 -75.79
CA GLY A 30 25.59 45.89 -76.66
C GLY A 30 26.23 44.52 -76.38
N LYS A 31 27.54 44.37 -76.63
CA LYS A 31 28.29 43.10 -76.45
C LYS A 31 28.06 42.40 -75.09
N PHE A 32 27.65 43.15 -74.05
CA PHE A 32 27.31 42.63 -72.72
C PHE A 32 25.93 41.93 -72.67
N GLY A 33 24.91 42.45 -73.37
CA GLY A 33 23.58 41.85 -73.45
C GLY A 33 23.59 40.49 -74.13
N PHE A 34 24.31 40.39 -75.24
CA PHE A 34 24.49 39.12 -75.95
C PHE A 34 25.16 38.04 -75.09
N ARG A 35 26.13 38.43 -74.23
CA ARG A 35 26.83 37.51 -73.33
C ARG A 35 25.95 37.05 -72.16
N ILE A 36 25.15 37.93 -71.58
CA ILE A 36 24.16 37.56 -70.55
C ILE A 36 23.10 36.64 -71.18
N MET A 37 22.67 36.96 -72.40
CA MET A 37 21.67 36.21 -73.14
C MET A 37 22.14 34.79 -73.48
N SER A 38 23.36 34.59 -73.98
CA SER A 38 23.90 33.24 -74.23
C SER A 38 24.07 32.41 -72.95
N SER A 39 24.17 33.07 -71.80
CA SER A 39 24.33 32.44 -70.48
C SER A 39 23.01 32.23 -69.73
N ALA A 40 21.91 32.83 -70.19
CA ALA A 40 20.61 32.83 -69.51
C ALA A 40 20.01 31.42 -69.28
N PRO A 41 20.04 30.48 -70.25
CA PRO A 41 19.61 29.11 -69.98
C PRO A 41 20.39 28.46 -68.84
N THR A 42 21.70 28.68 -68.81
CA THR A 42 22.59 28.12 -67.78
C THR A 42 22.27 28.72 -66.41
N ILE A 43 22.02 30.03 -66.34
CA ILE A 43 21.63 30.74 -65.10
C ILE A 43 20.30 30.19 -64.57
N LEU A 44 19.28 29.99 -65.43
CA LEU A 44 17.98 29.43 -65.05
C LEU A 44 18.12 28.00 -64.47
N THR A 45 18.94 27.15 -65.08
CA THR A 45 19.23 25.81 -64.52
C THR A 45 19.97 25.88 -63.19
N SER A 46 21.01 26.71 -63.08
CA SER A 46 21.76 26.88 -61.82
C SER A 46 20.88 27.43 -60.69
N MET A 47 19.95 28.33 -61.01
CA MET A 47 18.99 28.87 -60.04
C MET A 47 17.99 27.81 -59.56
N GLY A 48 17.52 26.92 -60.45
CA GLY A 48 16.69 25.77 -60.08
C GLY A 48 17.42 24.75 -59.20
N ILE A 49 18.71 24.50 -59.48
CA ILE A 49 19.58 23.66 -58.65
C ILE A 49 19.75 24.30 -57.26
N LEU A 50 20.01 25.62 -57.19
CA LEU A 50 20.14 26.34 -55.93
C LEU A 50 18.84 26.29 -55.10
N GLY A 51 17.68 26.46 -55.73
CA GLY A 51 16.38 26.30 -55.08
C GLY A 51 16.17 24.90 -54.48
N THR A 52 16.71 23.87 -55.14
CA THR A 52 16.67 22.49 -54.64
C THR A 52 17.49 22.34 -53.35
N PHE A 53 18.73 22.84 -53.35
CA PHE A 53 19.59 22.81 -52.16
C PHE A 53 18.98 23.57 -50.98
N VAL A 54 18.42 24.75 -51.23
CA VAL A 54 17.79 25.56 -50.18
C VAL A 54 16.54 24.86 -49.63
N GLY A 55 15.71 24.25 -50.49
CA GLY A 55 14.52 23.50 -50.07
C GLY A 55 14.84 22.30 -49.18
N ILE A 56 15.84 21.50 -49.57
CA ILE A 56 16.31 20.37 -48.76
C ILE A 56 16.95 20.85 -47.44
N SER A 57 17.76 21.91 -47.49
CA SER A 57 18.43 22.44 -46.29
C SER A 57 17.43 22.97 -45.26
N TYR A 58 16.41 23.72 -45.70
CA TYR A 58 15.32 24.16 -44.82
C TYR A 58 14.61 22.97 -44.18
N SER A 59 14.36 21.93 -44.98
CA SER A 59 13.70 20.71 -44.53
C SER A 59 14.49 19.94 -43.47
N LEU A 60 15.81 19.94 -43.56
CA LEU A 60 16.71 19.30 -42.59
C LEU A 60 16.87 20.12 -41.31
N LEU A 61 16.71 21.45 -41.36
CA LEU A 61 16.76 22.31 -40.17
C LEU A 61 15.58 22.08 -39.22
N GLU A 62 14.38 21.81 -39.77
CA GLU A 62 13.19 21.47 -38.99
C GLU A 62 13.05 19.96 -38.70
N PHE A 63 13.98 19.14 -39.19
CA PHE A 63 13.94 17.69 -38.98
C PHE A 63 14.42 17.32 -37.58
N ASN A 64 13.52 16.76 -36.76
CA ASN A 64 13.83 16.30 -35.41
C ASN A 64 13.92 14.77 -35.37
N THR A 65 15.11 14.24 -35.08
CA THR A 65 15.35 12.80 -34.96
C THR A 65 14.57 12.13 -33.83
N ASN A 66 14.05 12.91 -32.87
CA ASN A 66 13.31 12.42 -31.70
C ASN A 66 11.78 12.41 -31.89
N ASP A 67 11.26 13.04 -32.96
CA ASP A 67 9.82 13.09 -33.29
C ASP A 67 9.66 12.81 -34.80
N LEU A 68 9.80 11.54 -35.18
CA LEU A 68 9.76 11.09 -36.58
C LEU A 68 8.38 11.31 -37.22
N ASP A 69 7.30 11.19 -36.44
CA ASP A 69 5.92 11.31 -36.92
C ASP A 69 5.62 12.73 -37.44
N LYS A 70 6.22 13.77 -36.84
CA LYS A 70 6.16 15.14 -37.36
C LYS A 70 7.24 15.47 -38.38
N SER A 71 8.42 14.87 -38.23
CA SER A 71 9.58 15.22 -39.06
C SER A 71 9.52 14.63 -40.46
N ILE A 72 8.90 13.45 -40.66
CA ILE A 72 8.75 12.83 -41.98
C ILE A 72 7.82 13.67 -42.90
N PRO A 73 6.62 14.10 -42.46
CA PRO A 73 5.77 14.98 -43.27
C PRO A 73 6.46 16.29 -43.67
N ILE A 74 7.18 16.93 -42.74
CA ILE A 74 7.94 18.17 -43.01
C ILE A 74 9.05 17.91 -44.03
N LEU A 75 9.76 16.78 -43.90
CA LEU A 75 10.79 16.35 -44.84
C LEU A 75 10.25 16.18 -46.26
N LEU A 76 9.12 15.49 -46.38
CA LEU A 76 8.46 15.24 -47.65
C LEU A 76 7.97 16.52 -48.30
N ASP A 77 7.48 17.49 -47.53
CA ASP A 77 7.02 18.78 -48.06
C ASP A 77 8.18 19.68 -48.50
N GLY A 78 9.28 19.73 -47.74
CA GLY A 78 10.51 20.42 -48.16
C GLY A 78 11.12 19.82 -49.43
N MET A 79 11.08 18.49 -49.55
CA MET A 79 11.52 17.77 -50.74
C MET A 79 10.61 18.02 -51.96
N LYS A 80 9.29 18.00 -51.80
CA LYS A 80 8.34 18.37 -52.89
C LYS A 80 8.62 19.78 -53.42
N ILE A 81 8.87 20.71 -52.50
CA ILE A 81 9.24 22.10 -52.78
C ILE A 81 10.55 22.17 -53.58
N ALA A 82 11.58 21.46 -53.14
CA ALA A 82 12.88 21.42 -53.80
C ALA A 82 12.77 20.89 -55.24
N PHE A 83 12.07 19.79 -55.44
CA PHE A 83 11.85 19.20 -56.78
C PHE A 83 11.08 20.14 -57.71
N LEU A 84 10.04 20.82 -57.22
CA LEU A 84 9.25 21.73 -58.05
C LEU A 84 10.08 22.92 -58.54
N THR A 85 10.95 23.49 -57.69
CA THR A 85 11.82 24.60 -58.10
C THR A 85 12.85 24.20 -59.16
N SER A 86 13.39 22.98 -59.06
CA SER A 86 14.32 22.42 -60.06
C SER A 86 13.63 22.19 -61.40
N ALA A 87 12.44 21.59 -61.37
CA ALA A 87 11.64 21.32 -62.56
C ALA A 87 11.30 22.61 -63.32
N ILE A 88 10.91 23.67 -62.61
CA ILE A 88 10.63 24.97 -63.22
C ILE A 88 11.89 25.57 -63.86
N GLY A 89 13.04 25.57 -63.17
CA GLY A 89 14.30 26.12 -63.70
C GLY A 89 14.82 25.38 -64.94
N MET A 90 14.74 24.04 -64.94
CA MET A 90 15.12 23.23 -66.11
C MET A 90 14.15 23.43 -67.27
N THR A 91 12.84 23.46 -67.01
CA THR A 91 11.83 23.65 -68.05
C THR A 91 11.97 25.01 -68.74
N LEU A 92 12.14 26.08 -67.96
CA LEU A 92 12.37 27.43 -68.50
C LEU A 92 13.68 27.53 -69.29
N SER A 93 14.75 26.87 -68.84
CA SER A 93 16.04 26.83 -69.54
C SER A 93 15.95 26.13 -70.90
N ILE A 94 15.30 24.97 -70.95
CA ILE A 94 15.09 24.21 -72.19
C ILE A 94 14.25 25.03 -73.16
N PHE A 95 13.16 25.62 -72.68
CA PHE A 95 12.30 26.47 -73.50
C PHE A 95 13.05 27.67 -74.08
N LEU A 96 13.91 28.32 -73.28
CA LEU A 96 14.74 29.44 -73.73
C LEU A 96 15.79 29.01 -74.77
N LYS A 97 16.40 27.82 -74.64
CA LYS A 97 17.33 27.27 -75.65
C LYS A 97 16.62 27.00 -76.98
N ILE A 98 15.41 26.44 -76.93
CA ILE A 98 14.60 26.18 -78.12
C ILE A 98 14.22 27.50 -78.80
N LEU A 99 13.81 28.51 -78.03
CA LEU A 99 13.52 29.85 -78.55
C LEU A 99 14.75 30.47 -79.24
N MET A 100 15.94 30.36 -78.63
CA MET A 100 17.19 30.84 -79.22
C MET A 100 17.57 30.10 -80.51
N LEU A 101 17.33 28.79 -80.58
CA LEU A 101 17.62 27.97 -81.76
C LEU A 101 16.69 28.30 -82.93
N ILE A 102 15.40 28.51 -82.67
CA ILE A 102 14.39 28.78 -83.72
C ILE A 102 14.55 30.18 -84.30
N LEU A 103 15.02 31.17 -83.53
CA LEU A 103 15.13 32.55 -83.97
C LEU A 103 16.56 32.99 -84.35
N GLY A 104 17.59 32.15 -84.15
CA GLY A 104 18.96 32.43 -84.56
C GLY A 104 19.21 32.10 -86.04
N LYS A 105 19.13 33.11 -86.93
CA LYS A 105 19.48 33.00 -88.36
C LYS A 105 20.96 33.34 -88.62
N GLU A 106 21.55 32.60 -89.56
CA GLU A 106 22.93 32.61 -90.10
C GLU A 106 23.53 33.99 -90.43
N ASN A 107 24.87 34.08 -90.38
CA ASN A 107 25.67 35.08 -91.12
C ASN A 107 27.04 34.49 -91.46
N GLU A 108 27.15 33.86 -92.63
CA GLU A 108 28.41 33.59 -93.36
C GLU A 108 28.29 34.22 -94.75
N SER A 109 28.91 35.38 -94.99
CA SER A 109 29.17 35.90 -96.35
C SER A 109 29.93 37.23 -96.32
N GLU A 110 31.28 37.23 -96.33
CA GLU A 110 32.05 38.48 -96.54
C GLU A 110 33.52 38.29 -97.02
N GLU A 111 33.82 37.33 -97.92
CA GLU A 111 35.21 37.13 -98.40
C GLU A 111 35.37 36.94 -99.93
N ASN A 112 34.48 37.45 -100.78
CA ASN A 112 34.54 37.17 -102.22
C ASN A 112 34.44 38.37 -103.19
N GLN A 113 34.75 39.60 -102.76
CA GLN A 113 34.63 40.80 -103.62
C GLN A 113 35.94 41.53 -104.01
N ILE A 114 37.13 41.08 -103.59
CA ILE A 114 38.37 41.87 -103.76
C ILE A 114 39.14 41.54 -105.08
N ILE A 115 38.87 40.40 -105.73
CA ILE A 115 39.72 39.89 -106.83
C ILE A 115 39.40 40.53 -108.20
N ILE A 116 38.16 40.96 -108.43
CA ILE A 116 37.68 41.36 -109.77
C ILE A 116 38.15 42.78 -110.19
N ASP A 117 38.48 43.65 -109.22
CA ASP A 117 38.76 45.07 -109.49
C ASP A 117 40.19 45.35 -110.02
N SER A 118 41.07 44.34 -109.99
CA SER A 118 42.50 44.49 -110.33
C SER A 118 42.82 44.33 -111.82
N ILE A 119 41.99 43.61 -112.57
CA ILE A 119 42.25 43.24 -113.98
C ILE A 119 41.94 44.40 -114.94
N GLN A 120 41.02 45.30 -114.58
CA GLN A 120 40.48 46.31 -115.49
C GLN A 120 41.38 47.54 -115.68
N LYS A 121 42.37 47.76 -114.80
CA LYS A 121 43.27 48.93 -114.86
C LYS A 121 44.45 48.77 -115.83
N GLN A 122 44.80 47.55 -116.25
CA GLN A 122 45.98 47.31 -117.11
C GLN A 122 45.73 47.44 -118.61
N THR A 123 44.47 47.39 -119.07
CA THR A 123 44.16 47.33 -120.51
C THR A 123 44.24 48.69 -121.22
N ASN A 124 44.14 49.81 -120.49
CA ASN A 124 43.98 51.13 -121.10
C ASN A 124 45.29 51.90 -121.35
N SER A 125 46.46 51.38 -120.97
CA SER A 125 47.75 52.10 -121.07
C SER A 125 48.58 51.77 -122.32
N LEU A 126 48.05 51.00 -123.28
CA LEU A 126 48.82 50.41 -124.38
C LEU A 126 48.74 51.16 -125.72
N ASN A 127 47.94 52.23 -125.84
CA ASN A 127 47.59 52.81 -127.14
C ASN A 127 48.54 53.90 -127.68
N ASP A 128 49.44 54.49 -126.86
CA ASP A 128 50.10 55.76 -127.22
C ASP A 128 51.59 55.67 -127.65
N ASN A 129 52.24 54.49 -127.63
CA ASN A 129 53.72 54.39 -127.71
C ASN A 129 54.30 53.69 -128.97
N ILE A 130 53.52 53.55 -130.05
CA ILE A 130 53.90 52.70 -131.21
C ILE A 130 55.17 53.13 -132.01
N PRO A 131 55.54 54.41 -132.18
CA PRO A 131 56.73 54.75 -132.98
C PRO A 131 58.07 54.44 -132.30
N GLU A 132 58.13 54.49 -130.96
CA GLU A 132 59.35 54.20 -130.18
C GLU A 132 59.64 52.70 -130.05
N LEU A 133 58.59 51.87 -130.13
CA LEU A 133 58.69 50.42 -130.04
C LEU A 133 59.40 49.79 -131.26
N LEU A 134 59.29 50.38 -132.46
CA LEU A 134 59.89 49.81 -133.68
C LEU A 134 61.42 49.89 -133.70
N THR A 135 62.00 50.98 -133.18
CA THR A 135 63.46 51.14 -133.11
C THR A 135 64.08 50.28 -132.01
N LYS A 136 63.42 50.19 -130.85
CA LYS A 136 63.83 49.27 -129.76
C LYS A 136 63.71 47.79 -130.16
N LEU A 137 62.81 47.44 -131.07
CA LEU A 137 62.62 46.05 -131.52
C LEU A 137 63.83 45.52 -132.31
N VAL A 138 64.40 46.34 -133.21
CA VAL A 138 65.56 45.94 -134.04
C VAL A 138 66.81 45.76 -133.18
N GLU A 139 67.10 46.69 -132.27
CA GLU A 139 68.23 46.55 -131.32
C GLU A 139 68.02 45.39 -130.34
N SER A 140 66.78 45.15 -129.89
CA SER A 140 66.49 44.01 -129.02
C SER A 140 66.71 42.66 -129.72
N SER A 141 66.42 42.56 -131.02
CA SER A 141 66.56 41.32 -131.80
C SER A 141 68.02 40.87 -131.92
N GLU A 142 68.95 41.81 -132.12
CA GLU A 142 70.39 41.48 -132.20
C GLU A 142 70.98 41.11 -130.83
N LEU A 143 70.58 41.82 -129.77
CA LEU A 143 71.00 41.50 -128.40
C LEU A 143 70.43 40.14 -127.94
N GLN A 144 69.20 39.81 -128.36
CA GLN A 144 68.52 38.55 -128.02
C GLN A 144 69.20 37.35 -128.68
N GLN A 145 69.67 37.44 -129.93
CA GLN A 145 70.46 36.35 -130.55
C GLN A 145 71.79 36.09 -129.85
N LYS A 146 72.49 37.15 -129.42
CA LYS A 146 73.78 37.03 -128.71
C LYS A 146 73.60 36.43 -127.32
N ASN A 147 72.56 36.86 -126.60
CA ASN A 147 72.21 36.31 -125.29
C ASN A 147 71.70 34.86 -125.38
N MET A 148 71.01 34.48 -126.47
CA MET A 148 70.56 33.11 -126.70
C MET A 148 71.73 32.12 -126.82
N LYS A 149 72.78 32.46 -127.58
CA LYS A 149 73.98 31.60 -127.70
C LYS A 149 74.78 31.49 -126.40
N LEU A 150 74.77 32.55 -125.59
CA LEU A 150 75.45 32.59 -124.30
C LEU A 150 74.66 31.81 -123.22
N PHE A 151 73.32 31.88 -123.29
CA PHE A 151 72.40 31.08 -122.50
C PHE A 151 72.53 29.60 -122.83
N GLU A 152 72.52 29.20 -124.11
CA GLU A 152 72.67 27.80 -124.54
C GLU A 152 73.96 27.17 -123.97
N ARG A 153 75.09 27.88 -124.03
CA ARG A 153 76.36 27.41 -123.45
C ARG A 153 76.33 27.29 -121.93
N LYS A 154 75.70 28.23 -121.22
CA LYS A 154 75.54 28.13 -119.75
C LYS A 154 74.57 27.02 -119.36
N LEU A 155 73.48 26.87 -120.09
CA LEU A 155 72.47 25.85 -119.86
C LEU A 155 73.10 24.47 -120.02
N PHE A 156 73.80 24.18 -121.12
CA PHE A 156 74.43 22.87 -121.31
C PHE A 156 75.52 22.56 -120.28
N LYS A 157 76.21 23.58 -119.76
CA LYS A 157 77.17 23.41 -118.68
C LYS A 157 76.46 23.04 -117.36
N GLU A 158 75.44 23.79 -116.97
CA GLU A 158 74.62 23.52 -115.78
C GLU A 158 73.90 22.17 -115.88
N LEU A 159 73.37 21.79 -117.05
CA LEU A 159 72.70 20.51 -117.26
C LEU A 159 73.67 19.32 -117.15
N ARG A 160 74.93 19.52 -117.57
CA ARG A 160 75.99 18.51 -117.42
C ARG A 160 76.49 18.41 -115.97
N ASP A 161 76.62 19.54 -115.28
CA ASP A 161 77.00 19.60 -113.86
C ASP A 161 75.88 19.05 -112.96
N PHE A 162 74.61 19.28 -113.33
CA PHE A 162 73.42 18.68 -112.72
C PHE A 162 73.36 17.16 -112.92
N SER A 163 73.61 16.67 -114.14
CA SER A 163 73.65 15.23 -114.45
C SER A 163 74.77 14.51 -113.68
N ALA A 164 75.92 15.16 -113.50
CA ALA A 164 77.02 14.63 -112.68
C ALA A 164 76.66 14.56 -111.19
N ASN A 165 75.88 15.51 -110.66
CA ASN A 165 75.48 15.53 -109.24
C ASN A 165 74.25 14.67 -108.90
N ILE A 166 73.42 14.29 -109.88
CA ILE A 166 72.15 13.57 -109.62
C ILE A 166 72.33 12.07 -109.35
N THR A 167 73.47 11.48 -109.71
CA THR A 167 73.67 10.03 -109.61
C THR A 167 74.13 9.61 -108.20
N ASP A 168 74.81 10.49 -107.45
CA ASP A 168 75.36 10.17 -106.12
C ASP A 168 74.52 10.73 -104.95
N ILE A 169 73.82 11.86 -105.09
CA ILE A 169 73.21 12.58 -103.95
C ILE A 169 71.80 12.06 -103.60
N THR A 170 71.04 11.52 -104.56
CA THR A 170 69.62 11.17 -104.34
C THR A 170 69.45 9.79 -103.69
N THR A 171 70.37 8.86 -103.92
CA THR A 171 70.28 7.49 -103.37
C THR A 171 70.61 7.46 -101.88
N GLN A 172 71.65 8.18 -101.46
CA GLN A 172 72.06 8.23 -100.04
C GLN A 172 71.05 9.02 -99.19
N SER A 173 70.58 10.18 -99.67
CA SER A 173 69.61 10.98 -98.90
C SER A 173 68.26 10.29 -98.69
N VAL A 174 67.86 9.39 -99.61
CA VAL A 174 66.63 8.60 -99.47
C VAL A 174 66.85 7.40 -98.53
N ILE A 175 68.01 6.75 -98.61
CA ILE A 175 68.39 5.67 -97.68
C ILE A 175 68.51 6.22 -96.25
N ASP A 176 69.17 7.35 -96.05
CA ASP A 176 69.33 7.98 -94.74
C ASP A 176 67.97 8.43 -94.15
N ALA A 177 67.05 8.93 -95.00
CA ALA A 177 65.69 9.26 -94.57
C ALA A 177 64.88 8.02 -94.19
N LEU A 178 65.00 6.91 -94.92
CA LEU A 178 64.35 5.64 -94.59
C LEU A 178 64.94 5.01 -93.33
N GLU A 179 66.26 5.01 -93.18
CA GLU A 179 66.94 4.51 -91.98
C GLU A 179 66.54 5.32 -90.75
N SER A 180 66.51 6.65 -90.86
CA SER A 180 66.02 7.53 -89.80
C SER A 180 64.56 7.25 -89.43
N ILE A 181 63.68 6.99 -90.41
CA ILE A 181 62.28 6.65 -90.15
C ILE A 181 62.16 5.29 -89.46
N VAL A 182 62.92 4.28 -89.89
CA VAL A 182 62.87 2.93 -89.29
C VAL A 182 63.42 2.94 -87.87
N VAL A 183 64.54 3.64 -87.62
CA VAL A 183 65.09 3.81 -86.28
C VAL A 183 64.12 4.58 -85.39
N ASN A 184 63.59 5.72 -85.85
CA ASN A 184 62.60 6.49 -85.10
C ASN A 184 61.30 5.69 -84.87
N PHE A 185 60.86 4.89 -85.83
CA PHE A 185 59.67 4.04 -85.68
C PHE A 185 59.92 2.94 -84.65
N ASN A 186 61.08 2.29 -84.68
CA ASN A 186 61.43 1.24 -83.74
C ASN A 186 61.61 1.77 -82.31
N ASP A 187 62.26 2.93 -82.15
CA ASP A 187 62.38 3.63 -80.87
C ASP A 187 61.02 4.10 -80.35
N SER A 188 60.17 4.64 -81.24
CA SER A 188 58.81 5.05 -80.86
C SER A 188 57.93 3.85 -80.48
N LEU A 189 58.08 2.70 -81.16
CA LEU A 189 57.40 1.46 -80.80
C LEU A 189 57.84 0.97 -79.41
N ALA A 190 59.14 0.90 -79.15
CA ALA A 190 59.68 0.45 -77.88
C ALA A 190 59.24 1.38 -76.72
N VAL A 191 59.27 2.69 -76.92
CA VAL A 191 58.91 3.67 -75.89
C VAL A 191 57.38 3.76 -75.70
N GLN A 192 56.60 3.94 -76.78
CA GLN A 192 55.16 4.14 -76.66
C GLN A 192 54.42 2.86 -76.27
N PHE A 193 54.81 1.68 -76.78
CA PHE A 193 54.20 0.42 -76.34
C PHE A 193 54.76 -0.07 -75.01
N GLY A 194 56.04 0.16 -74.72
CA GLY A 194 56.62 -0.16 -73.41
C GLY A 194 55.91 0.56 -72.27
N GLU A 195 55.71 1.88 -72.39
CA GLU A 195 54.92 2.64 -71.40
C GLU A 195 53.46 2.22 -71.35
N ASN A 196 52.83 1.94 -72.50
CA ASN A 196 51.43 1.51 -72.51
C ASN A 196 51.23 0.14 -71.87
N PHE A 197 52.14 -0.82 -72.09
CA PHE A 197 52.09 -2.12 -71.40
C PHE A 197 52.39 -2.00 -69.90
N ALA A 198 53.28 -1.10 -69.50
CA ALA A 198 53.51 -0.82 -68.08
C ALA A 198 52.26 -0.21 -67.41
N ARG A 199 51.59 0.75 -68.07
CA ARG A 199 50.31 1.32 -67.61
C ARG A 199 49.20 0.27 -67.58
N LEU A 200 49.17 -0.65 -68.55
CA LEU A 200 48.22 -1.75 -68.58
C LEU A 200 48.47 -2.73 -67.42
N ASP A 201 49.72 -3.12 -67.16
CA ASP A 201 50.08 -3.99 -66.03
C ASP A 201 49.67 -3.37 -64.68
N GLU A 202 49.92 -2.07 -64.48
CA GLU A 202 49.46 -1.36 -63.29
C GLU A 202 47.92 -1.32 -63.18
N SER A 203 47.22 -1.16 -64.30
CA SER A 203 45.75 -1.24 -64.33
C SER A 203 45.24 -2.65 -63.98
N VAL A 204 45.89 -3.69 -64.49
CA VAL A 204 45.56 -5.10 -64.20
C VAL A 204 45.86 -5.45 -62.75
N LYS A 205 46.99 -4.99 -62.19
CA LYS A 205 47.30 -5.10 -60.76
C LYS A 205 46.28 -4.37 -59.90
N GLY A 206 45.86 -3.17 -60.31
CA GLY A 206 44.78 -2.42 -59.68
C GLY A 206 43.47 -3.20 -59.66
N MET A 207 43.11 -3.83 -60.78
CA MET A 207 41.93 -4.68 -60.91
C MET A 207 42.02 -5.96 -60.05
N LEU A 208 43.19 -6.59 -59.96
CA LEU A 208 43.44 -7.72 -59.07
C LEU A 208 43.30 -7.32 -57.59
N LYS A 209 43.84 -6.15 -57.21
CA LYS A 209 43.67 -5.61 -55.86
C LYS A 209 42.20 -5.33 -55.56
N TRP A 210 41.48 -4.74 -56.50
CA TRP A 210 40.04 -4.51 -56.40
C TRP A 210 39.27 -5.84 -56.27
N GLN A 211 39.56 -6.86 -57.08
CA GLN A 211 38.91 -8.17 -56.98
C GLN A 211 39.15 -8.84 -55.62
N LYS A 212 40.37 -8.76 -55.07
CA LYS A 212 40.66 -9.26 -53.72
C LYS A 212 39.85 -8.53 -52.66
N GLY A 213 39.77 -7.21 -52.76
CA GLY A 213 38.95 -6.38 -51.87
C GLY A 213 37.45 -6.71 -51.99
N TYR A 214 36.96 -6.87 -53.21
CA TYR A 214 35.56 -7.22 -53.49
C TYR A 214 35.19 -8.61 -52.97
N LYS A 215 36.07 -9.60 -53.11
CA LYS A 215 35.87 -10.92 -52.50
C LYS A 215 35.76 -10.82 -50.98
N SER A 216 36.66 -10.10 -50.34
CA SER A 216 36.61 -9.89 -48.87
C SER A 216 35.33 -9.17 -48.43
N LEU A 217 34.85 -8.20 -49.22
CA LEU A 217 33.57 -7.55 -48.98
C LEU A 217 32.41 -8.55 -49.05
N LEU A 218 32.38 -9.41 -50.07
CA LEU A 218 31.33 -10.43 -50.22
C LEU A 218 31.36 -11.47 -49.08
N ASP A 219 32.55 -11.90 -48.66
CA ASP A 219 32.70 -12.82 -47.53
C ASP A 219 32.20 -12.20 -46.23
N ASN A 220 32.53 -10.92 -45.97
CA ASN A 220 32.00 -10.19 -44.81
C ASN A 220 30.48 -9.98 -44.90
N LEU A 221 29.98 -9.67 -46.09
CA LEU A 221 28.54 -9.49 -46.32
C LEU A 221 27.78 -10.79 -46.04
N ALA A 222 28.29 -11.93 -46.52
CA ALA A 222 27.71 -13.25 -46.25
C ALA A 222 27.69 -13.56 -44.75
N ASN A 223 28.81 -13.35 -44.05
CA ASN A 223 28.90 -13.56 -42.60
C ASN A 223 27.92 -12.66 -41.83
N ASN A 224 27.83 -11.38 -42.21
CA ASN A 224 26.89 -10.45 -41.58
C ASN A 224 25.43 -10.82 -41.85
N HIS A 225 25.10 -11.33 -43.04
CA HIS A 225 23.76 -11.83 -43.32
C HIS A 225 23.42 -13.08 -42.51
N GLU A 226 24.36 -14.00 -42.33
CA GLU A 226 24.16 -15.17 -41.46
C GLU A 226 23.96 -14.75 -40.00
N LEU A 227 24.77 -13.81 -39.51
CA LEU A 227 24.62 -13.26 -38.16
C LEU A 227 23.25 -12.58 -37.99
N ASN A 228 22.84 -11.74 -38.96
CA ASN A 228 21.53 -11.08 -38.93
C ASN A 228 20.38 -12.09 -38.92
N ALA A 229 20.48 -13.17 -39.69
CA ALA A 229 19.47 -14.23 -39.69
C ALA A 229 19.38 -14.93 -38.31
N ARG A 230 20.50 -15.20 -37.66
CA ARG A 230 20.52 -15.74 -36.29
C ARG A 230 19.90 -14.78 -35.28
N THR A 231 20.31 -13.50 -35.30
CA THR A 231 19.76 -12.46 -34.40
C THR A 231 18.26 -12.29 -34.60
N LEU A 232 17.75 -12.36 -35.83
CA LEU A 232 16.32 -12.35 -36.11
C LEU A 232 15.61 -13.58 -35.54
N GLY A 233 16.25 -14.75 -35.59
CA GLY A 233 15.77 -15.97 -34.92
C GLY A 233 15.65 -15.80 -33.41
N GLU A 234 16.69 -15.27 -32.76
CA GLU A 234 16.70 -15.00 -31.32
C GLU A 234 15.66 -13.93 -30.92
N ALA A 235 15.50 -12.90 -31.73
CA ALA A 235 14.47 -11.87 -31.54
C ALA A 235 13.06 -12.47 -31.64
N LYS A 236 12.82 -13.38 -32.61
CA LYS A 236 11.56 -14.11 -32.76
C LYS A 236 11.28 -14.96 -31.51
N ASP A 237 12.26 -15.69 -31.00
CA ASP A 237 12.09 -16.53 -29.82
C ASP A 237 11.87 -15.69 -28.56
N SER A 238 12.54 -14.54 -28.43
CA SER A 238 12.31 -13.57 -27.36
C SER A 238 10.90 -12.98 -27.42
N MET A 239 10.42 -12.61 -28.61
CA MET A 239 9.04 -12.15 -28.81
C MET A 239 8.00 -13.21 -28.42
N LEU A 240 8.22 -14.48 -28.77
CA LEU A 240 7.34 -15.58 -28.34
C LEU A 240 7.36 -15.78 -26.81
N SER A 241 8.50 -15.57 -26.17
CA SER A 241 8.59 -15.62 -24.70
C SER A 241 7.80 -14.48 -24.03
N ILE A 242 7.90 -13.27 -24.59
CA ILE A 242 7.12 -12.10 -24.16
C ILE A 242 5.62 -12.35 -24.36
N GLU A 243 5.22 -12.85 -25.52
CA GLU A 243 3.82 -13.20 -25.83
C GLU A 243 3.25 -14.19 -24.80
N ARG A 244 3.96 -15.29 -24.52
CA ARG A 244 3.54 -16.26 -23.48
C ARG A 244 3.42 -15.61 -22.10
N SER A 245 4.36 -14.71 -21.76
CA SER A 245 4.34 -14.02 -20.47
C SER A 245 3.14 -13.05 -20.36
N ILE A 246 2.84 -12.33 -21.44
CA ILE A 246 1.70 -11.40 -21.51
C ILE A 246 0.37 -12.17 -21.49
N SER A 247 0.30 -13.37 -22.08
CA SER A 247 -0.90 -14.21 -22.06
C SER A 247 -1.36 -14.58 -20.65
N ASN A 248 -0.49 -14.52 -19.63
CA ASN A 248 -0.84 -14.80 -18.24
C ASN A 248 -1.36 -13.57 -17.49
N ILE A 249 -1.15 -12.35 -17.99
CA ILE A 249 -1.58 -11.11 -17.34
C ILE A 249 -3.11 -11.07 -17.13
N PRO A 250 -3.96 -11.45 -18.10
CA PRO A 250 -5.42 -11.44 -17.90
C PRO A 250 -5.88 -12.38 -16.77
N LEU A 251 -5.24 -13.54 -16.60
CA LEU A 251 -5.52 -14.45 -15.49
C LEU A 251 -5.14 -13.80 -14.15
N LEU A 252 -3.97 -13.16 -14.09
CA LEU A 252 -3.51 -12.45 -12.91
C LEU A 252 -4.46 -11.30 -12.53
N VAL A 253 -4.92 -10.52 -13.52
CA VAL A 253 -5.90 -9.45 -13.33
C VAL A 253 -7.22 -9.99 -12.77
N LYS A 254 -7.71 -11.12 -13.30
CA LYS A 254 -8.93 -11.78 -12.82
C LYS A 254 -8.78 -12.28 -11.37
N ASP A 255 -7.62 -12.82 -11.00
CA ASP A 255 -7.38 -13.23 -9.62
C ASP A 255 -7.23 -12.04 -8.67
N PHE A 256 -6.65 -10.94 -9.16
CA PHE A 256 -6.59 -9.68 -8.42
C PHE A 256 -7.99 -9.09 -8.17
N GLU A 257 -8.88 -9.16 -9.16
CA GLU A 257 -10.28 -8.76 -9.03
C GLU A 257 -10.99 -9.57 -7.93
N LYS A 258 -10.81 -10.90 -7.90
CA LYS A 258 -11.35 -11.74 -6.81
C LYS A 258 -10.82 -11.33 -5.44
N LEU A 259 -9.53 -11.00 -5.34
CA LEU A 259 -8.91 -10.55 -4.09
C LEU A 259 -9.51 -9.22 -3.63
N ILE A 260 -9.72 -8.27 -4.54
CA ILE A 260 -10.38 -6.99 -4.25
C ILE A 260 -11.82 -7.22 -3.76
N GLN A 261 -12.59 -8.07 -4.44
CA GLN A 261 -13.97 -8.40 -4.04
C GLN A 261 -14.00 -9.07 -2.65
N PHE A 262 -13.08 -10.00 -2.38
CA PHE A 262 -12.95 -10.63 -1.06
C PHE A 262 -12.64 -9.60 0.02
N ASN A 263 -11.70 -8.67 -0.23
CA ASN A 263 -11.36 -7.62 0.72
C ASN A 263 -12.50 -6.63 0.95
N GLN A 264 -13.24 -6.24 -0.08
CA GLN A 264 -14.44 -5.41 0.08
C GLN A 264 -15.48 -6.08 0.98
N LYS A 265 -15.68 -7.40 0.83
CA LYS A 265 -16.56 -8.18 1.70
C LYS A 265 -16.07 -8.17 3.16
N GLN A 266 -14.76 -8.30 3.39
CA GLN A 266 -14.20 -8.22 4.74
C GLN A 266 -14.36 -6.83 5.36
N ILE A 267 -14.14 -5.76 4.58
CA ILE A 267 -14.36 -4.39 5.04
C ILE A 267 -15.83 -4.18 5.44
N GLY A 268 -16.77 -4.68 4.64
CA GLY A 268 -18.19 -4.64 4.97
C GLY A 268 -18.49 -5.35 6.29
N ARG A 269 -17.95 -6.56 6.49
CA ARG A 269 -18.12 -7.33 7.72
C ARG A 269 -17.51 -6.63 8.95
N ILE A 270 -16.35 -6.03 8.80
CA ILE A 270 -15.73 -5.22 9.86
C ILE A 270 -16.63 -4.02 10.20
N GLY A 271 -17.23 -3.37 9.19
CA GLY A 271 -18.22 -2.31 9.42
C GLY A 271 -19.44 -2.79 10.23
N GLU A 272 -19.97 -3.97 9.92
CA GLU A 272 -21.04 -4.60 10.70
C GLU A 272 -20.61 -4.92 12.14
N GLU A 273 -19.42 -5.47 12.33
CA GLU A 273 -18.85 -5.76 13.65
C GLU A 273 -18.66 -4.48 14.49
N MET A 274 -18.26 -3.36 13.86
CA MET A 274 -18.17 -2.07 14.53
C MET A 274 -19.55 -1.51 14.94
N MET A 275 -20.61 -1.77 14.19
CA MET A 275 -21.97 -1.41 14.60
C MET A 275 -22.39 -2.21 15.83
N ILE A 276 -22.15 -3.53 15.85
CA ILE A 276 -22.41 -4.37 17.02
C ILE A 276 -21.64 -3.85 18.24
N PHE A 277 -20.38 -3.46 18.07
CA PHE A 277 -19.59 -2.88 19.15
C PHE A 277 -20.17 -1.56 19.67
N THR A 278 -20.72 -0.74 18.77
CA THR A 278 -21.40 0.50 19.13
C THR A 278 -22.67 0.21 19.94
N ASP A 279 -23.47 -0.77 19.53
CA ASP A 279 -24.66 -1.22 20.28
C ASP A 279 -24.30 -1.78 21.67
N ILE A 280 -23.21 -2.55 21.78
CA ILE A 280 -22.70 -3.05 23.06
C ILE A 280 -22.31 -1.88 23.96
N LYS A 281 -21.58 -0.89 23.41
CA LYS A 281 -21.17 0.31 24.14
C LYS A 281 -22.38 1.09 24.63
N ASP A 282 -23.41 1.28 23.80
CA ASP A 282 -24.63 1.99 24.18
C ASP A 282 -25.42 1.22 25.25
N LYS A 283 -25.62 -0.10 25.10
CA LYS A 283 -26.27 -0.94 26.14
C LYS A 283 -25.49 -0.97 27.46
N ALA A 284 -24.16 -0.96 27.40
CA ALA A 284 -23.34 -0.87 28.59
C ALA A 284 -23.53 0.48 29.30
N LEU A 285 -23.56 1.59 28.55
CA LEU A 285 -23.85 2.93 29.08
C LEU A 285 -25.24 2.99 29.72
N GLU A 286 -26.26 2.35 29.13
CA GLU A 286 -27.61 2.24 29.70
C GLU A 286 -27.67 1.37 30.96
N SER A 287 -26.80 0.37 31.07
CA SER A 287 -26.79 -0.56 32.21
C SER A 287 -26.22 0.07 33.48
N PHE A 288 -25.30 1.04 33.38
CA PHE A 288 -24.68 1.68 34.54
C PHE A 288 -25.70 2.39 35.45
N PRO A 289 -26.61 3.24 34.96
CA PRO A 289 -27.67 3.83 35.76
C PRO A 289 -28.60 2.80 36.43
N GLU A 290 -28.90 1.69 35.75
CA GLU A 290 -29.75 0.64 36.32
C GLU A 290 -29.03 -0.12 37.45
N ILE A 291 -27.71 -0.36 37.30
CA ILE A 291 -26.87 -0.92 38.35
C ILE A 291 -26.85 0.04 39.55
N GLU A 292 -26.62 1.33 39.34
CA GLU A 292 -26.65 2.36 40.39
C GLU A 292 -27.99 2.34 41.12
N ARG A 293 -29.11 2.41 40.37
CA ARG A 293 -30.47 2.34 40.93
C ARG A 293 -30.69 1.08 41.77
N ARG A 294 -30.22 -0.08 41.33
CA ARG A 294 -30.32 -1.34 42.09
C ARG A 294 -29.49 -1.30 43.36
N PHE A 295 -28.27 -0.78 43.33
CA PHE A 295 -27.46 -0.61 44.53
C PHE A 295 -28.09 0.36 45.52
N THR A 296 -28.66 1.48 45.06
CA THR A 296 -29.42 2.41 45.90
C THR A 296 -30.63 1.72 46.53
N ASN A 297 -31.39 0.94 45.75
CA ASN A 297 -32.54 0.20 46.28
C ASN A 297 -32.13 -0.84 47.33
N ILE A 298 -31.00 -1.54 47.12
CA ILE A 298 -30.45 -2.48 48.11
C ILE A 298 -30.06 -1.72 49.39
N ALA A 299 -29.36 -0.60 49.27
CA ALA A 299 -28.98 0.23 50.42
C ALA A 299 -30.21 0.68 51.21
N ASN A 300 -31.24 1.19 50.54
CA ASN A 300 -32.50 1.60 51.17
C ASN A 300 -33.23 0.43 51.83
N THR A 301 -33.24 -0.75 51.19
CA THR A 301 -33.88 -1.95 51.75
C THR A 301 -33.15 -2.43 53.01
N ILE A 302 -31.81 -2.38 53.01
CA ILE A 302 -31.00 -2.71 54.18
C ILE A 302 -31.26 -1.70 55.32
N GLU A 303 -31.33 -0.41 55.01
CA GLU A 303 -31.64 0.62 55.99
C GLU A 303 -33.03 0.39 56.62
N GLN A 304 -34.05 0.16 55.80
CA GLN A 304 -35.40 -0.14 56.27
C GLN A 304 -35.46 -1.42 57.10
N ALA A 305 -34.81 -2.50 56.65
CA ALA A 305 -34.76 -3.77 57.39
C ALA A 305 -34.06 -3.59 58.74
N SER A 306 -32.98 -2.81 58.79
CA SER A 306 -32.26 -2.49 60.03
C SER A 306 -33.14 -1.69 61.00
N GLN A 307 -33.84 -0.66 60.52
CA GLN A 307 -34.79 0.12 61.32
C GLN A 307 -35.92 -0.76 61.85
N GLN A 308 -36.55 -1.56 60.99
CA GLN A 308 -37.63 -2.47 61.38
C GLN A 308 -37.16 -3.52 62.41
N PHE A 309 -35.96 -4.08 62.24
CA PHE A 309 -35.38 -5.00 63.20
C PHE A 309 -35.14 -4.32 64.55
N ASN A 310 -34.63 -3.09 64.56
CA ASN A 310 -34.43 -2.33 65.77
C ASN A 310 -35.76 -2.01 66.48
N ASP A 311 -36.80 -1.61 65.74
CA ASP A 311 -38.14 -1.38 66.28
C ASP A 311 -38.75 -2.66 66.88
N GLN A 312 -38.59 -3.80 66.20
CA GLN A 312 -39.02 -5.10 66.71
C GLN A 312 -38.24 -5.51 67.97
N LEU A 313 -36.93 -5.26 68.03
CA LEU A 313 -36.13 -5.50 69.24
C LEU A 313 -36.60 -4.62 70.41
N VAL A 314 -36.90 -3.35 70.17
CA VAL A 314 -37.44 -2.44 71.18
C VAL A 314 -38.81 -2.95 71.66
N GLN A 315 -39.70 -3.33 70.76
CA GLN A 315 -41.02 -3.89 71.12
C GLN A 315 -40.90 -5.20 71.89
N HIS A 316 -40.05 -6.14 71.47
CA HIS A 316 -39.83 -7.39 72.20
C HIS A 316 -39.24 -7.14 73.59
N THR A 317 -38.28 -6.22 73.70
CA THR A 317 -37.71 -5.82 75.00
C THR A 317 -38.78 -5.22 75.90
N HIS A 318 -39.67 -4.37 75.35
CA HIS A 318 -40.80 -3.81 76.08
C HIS A 318 -41.79 -4.89 76.54
N ASN A 319 -42.15 -5.84 75.67
CA ASN A 319 -43.04 -6.94 76.00
C ASN A 319 -42.45 -7.87 77.06
N ILE A 320 -41.15 -8.17 76.99
CA ILE A 320 -40.43 -8.93 78.03
C ILE A 320 -40.48 -8.16 79.35
N SER A 321 -40.19 -6.87 79.34
CA SER A 321 -40.26 -6.02 80.55
C SER A 321 -41.67 -6.00 81.15
N ALA A 322 -42.70 -5.84 80.33
CA ALA A 322 -44.10 -5.86 80.77
C ALA A 322 -44.50 -7.23 81.35
N ASN A 323 -44.12 -8.32 80.69
CA ASN A 323 -44.38 -9.68 81.19
C ASN A 323 -43.63 -9.98 82.49
N LEU A 324 -42.37 -9.58 82.61
CA LEU A 324 -41.61 -9.74 83.85
C LEU A 324 -42.21 -8.90 84.99
N THR A 325 -42.69 -7.70 84.68
CA THR A 325 -43.39 -6.84 85.66
C THR A 325 -44.69 -7.50 86.11
N LYS A 326 -45.47 -8.07 85.17
CA LYS A 326 -46.70 -8.80 85.49
C LYS A 326 -46.42 -10.05 86.34
N ILE A 327 -45.42 -10.86 85.97
CA ILE A 327 -44.99 -12.02 86.77
C ILE A 327 -44.60 -11.60 88.18
N ALA A 328 -43.83 -10.51 88.32
CA ALA A 328 -43.46 -9.98 89.63
C ALA A 328 -44.68 -9.54 90.44
N GLN A 329 -45.66 -8.87 89.82
CA GLN A 329 -46.93 -8.51 90.47
C GLN A 329 -47.74 -9.74 90.89
N ASP A 330 -47.90 -10.72 90.01
CA ASP A 330 -48.63 -11.96 90.29
C ASP A 330 -47.97 -12.71 91.46
N LEU A 331 -46.63 -12.81 91.47
CA LEU A 331 -45.87 -13.39 92.59
C LEU A 331 -46.12 -12.63 93.90
N ILE A 332 -46.12 -11.29 93.87
CA ILE A 332 -46.42 -10.47 95.07
C ILE A 332 -47.85 -10.75 95.56
N ILE A 333 -48.82 -10.86 94.67
CA ILE A 333 -50.23 -11.14 95.01
C ILE A 333 -50.37 -12.56 95.58
N ASP A 334 -49.76 -13.56 94.96
CA ASP A 334 -49.81 -14.96 95.40
C ASP A 334 -49.14 -15.13 96.77
N VAL A 335 -47.94 -14.57 96.96
CA VAL A 335 -47.26 -14.57 98.27
C VAL A 335 -48.12 -13.85 99.32
N GLY A 336 -48.71 -12.70 98.97
CA GLY A 336 -49.62 -11.97 99.85
C GLY A 336 -50.87 -12.79 100.25
N THR A 337 -51.45 -13.53 99.31
CA THR A 337 -52.65 -14.36 99.53
C THR A 337 -52.32 -15.61 100.35
N ASN A 338 -51.20 -16.27 100.05
CA ASN A 338 -50.69 -17.38 100.85
C ASN A 338 -50.41 -16.94 102.29
N ASN A 339 -49.75 -15.79 102.47
CA ASN A 339 -49.50 -15.24 103.80
C ASN A 339 -50.79 -14.94 104.56
N ARG A 340 -51.80 -14.33 103.92
CA ARG A 340 -53.12 -14.13 104.56
C ARG A 340 -53.78 -15.45 104.97
N THR A 341 -53.70 -16.47 104.11
CA THR A 341 -54.27 -17.80 104.38
C THR A 341 -53.55 -18.48 105.54
N ILE A 342 -52.22 -18.38 105.61
CA ILE A 342 -51.41 -18.87 106.73
C ILE A 342 -51.79 -18.15 108.02
N ILE A 343 -51.88 -16.80 108.00
CA ILE A 343 -52.28 -16.01 109.17
C ILE A 343 -53.66 -16.43 109.66
N HIS A 344 -54.65 -16.54 108.76
CA HIS A 344 -56.00 -16.94 109.13
C HIS A 344 -56.06 -18.38 109.66
N SER A 345 -55.30 -19.31 109.07
CA SER A 345 -55.19 -20.69 109.55
C SER A 345 -54.55 -20.75 110.94
N ASN A 346 -53.49 -19.98 111.17
CA ASN A 346 -52.86 -19.85 112.49
C ASN A 346 -53.82 -19.27 113.51
N GLU A 347 -54.58 -18.22 113.17
CA GLU A 347 -55.60 -17.64 114.05
C GLU A 347 -56.66 -18.68 114.42
N LYS A 348 -57.14 -19.46 113.45
CA LYS A 348 -58.06 -20.58 113.71
C LYS A 348 -57.45 -21.63 114.64
N TYR A 349 -56.18 -22.02 114.43
CA TYR A 349 -55.49 -22.94 115.33
C TYR A 349 -55.37 -22.38 116.75
N TYR A 350 -55.07 -21.08 116.90
CA TYR A 350 -55.05 -20.42 118.21
C TYR A 350 -56.41 -20.48 118.89
N GLN A 351 -57.50 -20.23 118.17
CA GLN A 351 -58.87 -20.33 118.71
C GLN A 351 -59.21 -21.76 119.15
N GLU A 352 -58.88 -22.78 118.33
CA GLU A 352 -59.09 -24.19 118.68
C GLU A 352 -58.24 -24.61 119.91
N LEU A 353 -57.00 -24.13 120.00
CA LEU A 353 -56.14 -24.33 121.17
C LEU A 353 -56.73 -23.70 122.43
N MET A 354 -57.26 -22.48 122.34
CA MET A 354 -57.94 -21.80 123.45
C MET A 354 -59.19 -22.57 123.89
N ILE A 355 -60.04 -23.01 122.96
CA ILE A 355 -61.22 -23.83 123.26
C ILE A 355 -60.81 -25.13 123.96
N THR A 356 -59.77 -25.80 123.46
CA THR A 356 -59.26 -27.05 124.03
C THR A 356 -58.68 -26.82 125.43
N THR A 357 -57.90 -25.75 125.62
CA THR A 357 -57.34 -25.35 126.92
C THR A 357 -58.46 -25.08 127.93
N ASN A 358 -59.50 -24.34 127.53
CA ASN A 358 -60.67 -24.09 128.38
C ASN A 358 -61.42 -25.38 128.73
N LYS A 359 -61.57 -26.32 127.78
CA LYS A 359 -62.15 -27.65 128.05
C LYS A 359 -61.30 -28.43 129.06
N ILE A 360 -59.98 -28.45 128.88
CA ILE A 360 -59.05 -29.10 129.82
C ILE A 360 -59.18 -28.46 131.21
N GLN A 361 -59.22 -27.13 131.31
CA GLN A 361 -59.39 -26.43 132.59
C GLN A 361 -60.72 -26.79 133.26
N LYS A 362 -61.81 -26.89 132.49
CA LYS A 362 -63.12 -27.32 133.03
C LYS A 362 -63.08 -28.77 133.52
N VAL A 363 -62.43 -29.67 132.78
CA VAL A 363 -62.24 -31.07 133.18
C VAL A 363 -61.41 -31.14 134.46
N LEU A 364 -60.31 -30.41 134.56
CA LEU A 364 -59.48 -30.36 135.77
C LEU A 364 -60.27 -29.84 136.98
N LYS A 365 -61.09 -28.79 136.82
CA LYS A 365 -61.95 -28.28 137.89
C LYS A 365 -62.99 -29.31 138.33
N THR A 366 -63.63 -29.98 137.36
CA THR A 366 -64.63 -31.02 137.64
C THR A 366 -63.99 -32.23 138.35
N PHE A 367 -62.78 -32.61 137.92
CA PHE A 367 -61.99 -33.65 138.56
C PHE A 367 -61.65 -33.29 140.00
N ASP A 368 -61.19 -32.06 140.25
CA ASP A 368 -60.89 -31.55 141.60
C ASP A 368 -62.13 -31.57 142.51
N GLU A 369 -63.29 -31.09 142.03
CA GLU A 369 -64.56 -31.14 142.76
C GLU A 369 -65.01 -32.58 143.06
N GLN A 370 -64.90 -33.50 142.09
CA GLN A 370 -65.25 -34.91 142.28
C GLN A 370 -64.31 -35.62 143.25
N LEU A 371 -63.00 -35.34 143.17
CA LEU A 371 -61.98 -35.87 144.07
C LEU A 371 -62.25 -35.40 145.50
N PHE A 372 -62.51 -34.10 145.69
CA PHE A 372 -62.86 -33.55 147.01
C PHE A 372 -64.14 -34.19 147.58
N LYS A 373 -65.17 -34.37 146.74
CA LYS A 373 -66.41 -35.04 147.14
C LYS A 373 -66.17 -36.50 147.56
N GLN A 374 -65.43 -37.27 146.76
CA GLN A 374 -65.09 -38.67 147.09
C GLN A 374 -64.25 -38.76 148.37
N LEU A 375 -63.27 -37.88 148.58
CA LEU A 375 -62.50 -37.85 149.83
C LEU A 375 -63.37 -37.52 151.03
N THR A 376 -64.33 -36.61 150.88
CA THR A 376 -65.27 -36.25 151.96
C THR A 376 -66.21 -37.42 152.28
N GLU A 377 -66.79 -38.07 151.26
CA GLU A 377 -67.63 -39.27 151.42
C GLU A 377 -66.84 -40.43 152.07
N MET A 378 -65.58 -40.62 151.66
CA MET A 378 -64.66 -41.59 152.26
C MET A 378 -64.35 -41.26 153.72
N GLN A 379 -64.09 -40.00 154.06
CA GLN A 379 -63.87 -39.57 155.44
C GLN A 379 -65.12 -39.79 156.31
N LEU A 380 -66.31 -39.50 155.78
CA LEU A 380 -67.58 -39.68 156.49
C LEU A 380 -67.87 -41.16 156.75
N SER A 381 -67.73 -41.99 155.73
CA SER A 381 -67.92 -43.44 155.83
C SER A 381 -66.87 -44.09 156.74
N PHE A 382 -65.62 -43.62 156.71
CA PHE A 382 -64.60 -44.04 157.66
C PHE A 382 -64.96 -43.66 159.11
N LYS A 383 -65.43 -42.44 159.34
CA LYS A 383 -65.91 -42.01 160.66
C LYS A 383 -67.04 -42.91 161.15
N GLN A 384 -68.04 -43.16 160.30
CA GLN A 384 -69.17 -44.03 160.63
C GLN A 384 -68.71 -45.46 160.95
N SER A 385 -67.80 -46.03 160.16
CA SER A 385 -67.23 -47.35 160.40
C SER A 385 -66.47 -47.43 161.73
N VAL A 386 -65.69 -46.40 162.08
CA VAL A 386 -65.03 -46.30 163.39
C VAL A 386 -66.07 -46.22 164.52
N GLU A 387 -67.14 -45.45 164.35
CA GLU A 387 -68.20 -45.27 165.35
C GLU A 387 -68.99 -46.58 165.59
N GLU A 388 -69.34 -47.29 164.51
CA GLU A 388 -69.94 -48.63 164.55
C GLU A 388 -69.01 -49.65 165.23
N MET A 389 -67.73 -49.68 164.84
CA MET A 389 -66.74 -50.58 165.46
C MET A 389 -66.55 -50.29 166.96
N THR A 390 -66.60 -49.02 167.35
CA THR A 390 -66.48 -48.62 168.77
C THR A 390 -67.72 -49.07 169.55
N GLN A 391 -68.92 -48.90 169.00
CA GLN A 391 -70.15 -49.41 169.62
C GLN A 391 -70.14 -50.94 169.74
N GLU A 392 -69.68 -51.65 168.70
CA GLU A 392 -69.57 -53.10 168.72
C GLU A 392 -68.57 -53.57 169.79
N GLN A 393 -67.40 -52.93 169.88
CA GLN A 393 -66.43 -53.22 170.95
C GLN A 393 -66.99 -52.95 172.35
N VAL A 394 -67.72 -51.84 172.56
CA VAL A 394 -68.37 -51.55 173.85
C VAL A 394 -69.41 -52.62 174.20
N SER A 395 -70.19 -53.06 173.22
CA SER A 395 -71.17 -54.15 173.36
C SER A 395 -70.49 -55.46 173.77
N GLN A 396 -69.42 -55.84 173.07
CA GLN A 396 -68.63 -57.02 173.39
C GLN A 396 -68.03 -56.94 174.80
N PHE A 397 -67.49 -55.78 175.18
CA PHE A 397 -66.95 -55.55 176.52
C PHE A 397 -68.02 -55.71 177.60
N ARG A 398 -69.22 -55.18 177.35
CA ARG A 398 -70.36 -55.31 178.27
C ARG A 398 -70.77 -56.78 178.42
N HIS A 399 -70.79 -57.55 177.34
CA HIS A 399 -71.11 -58.98 177.37
C HIS A 399 -70.06 -59.81 178.13
N VAL A 400 -68.76 -59.50 177.96
CA VAL A 400 -67.68 -60.11 178.74
C VAL A 400 -67.82 -59.82 180.23
N MET A 401 -68.09 -58.57 180.60
CA MET A 401 -68.32 -58.18 182.01
C MET A 401 -69.52 -58.89 182.63
N GLU A 402 -70.59 -59.09 181.86
CA GLU A 402 -71.80 -59.78 182.32
C GLU A 402 -71.54 -61.28 182.54
N ASN A 403 -70.76 -61.92 181.66
CA ASN A 403 -70.32 -63.31 181.82
C ASN A 403 -69.38 -63.48 183.03
N LEU A 404 -68.40 -62.60 183.21
CA LEU A 404 -67.50 -62.58 184.38
C LEU A 404 -68.28 -62.39 185.69
N SER A 405 -69.31 -61.55 185.68
CA SER A 405 -70.19 -61.36 186.85
C SER A 405 -70.94 -62.64 187.21
N LYS A 406 -71.50 -63.36 186.22
CA LYS A 406 -72.18 -64.65 186.44
C LYS A 406 -71.21 -65.73 186.93
N GLU A 407 -70.01 -65.79 186.37
CA GLU A 407 -69.00 -66.78 186.73
C GLU A 407 -68.47 -66.56 188.16
N ASN A 408 -68.26 -65.30 188.57
CA ASN A 408 -67.92 -64.98 189.96
C ASN A 408 -69.03 -65.36 190.95
N GLN A 409 -70.30 -65.17 190.59
CA GLN A 409 -71.43 -65.53 191.44
C GLN A 409 -71.53 -67.06 191.61
N HIS A 410 -71.26 -67.81 190.53
CA HIS A 410 -71.15 -69.27 190.57
C HIS A 410 -69.93 -69.77 191.38
N PHE A 411 -68.84 -69.00 191.43
CA PHE A 411 -67.65 -69.31 192.24
C PHE A 411 -67.90 -69.10 193.74
N VAL A 412 -68.66 -68.07 194.10
CA VAL A 412 -69.05 -67.77 195.50
C VAL A 412 -70.03 -68.84 196.04
N ASP A 413 -71.00 -69.27 195.26
CA ASP A 413 -71.96 -70.32 195.70
C ASP A 413 -71.28 -71.69 195.88
N LYS A 414 -70.30 -72.04 195.05
CA LYS A 414 -69.51 -73.29 195.20
C LYS A 414 -68.61 -73.32 196.43
N LEU A 415 -68.15 -72.16 196.92
CA LEU A 415 -67.35 -72.05 198.15
C LEU A 415 -68.18 -72.22 199.43
N SER A 416 -69.50 -72.05 199.35
CA SER A 416 -70.43 -72.18 200.49
C SER A 416 -70.85 -73.63 200.78
N GLU A 417 -70.82 -74.54 199.80
CA GLU A 417 -71.31 -75.93 199.97
C GLU A 417 -70.24 -76.96 200.34
N SER A 418 -68.94 -76.67 200.20
CA SER A 418 -67.87 -77.66 200.37
C SER A 418 -67.15 -77.61 201.74
N THR A 419 -67.88 -77.35 202.83
CA THR A 419 -67.40 -77.62 204.19
C THR A 419 -68.47 -78.32 205.03
N PHE A 420 -68.87 -79.54 204.68
CA PHE A 420 -69.21 -80.56 205.69
C PHE A 420 -69.38 -81.97 205.10
N SER A 421 -68.68 -82.93 205.71
CA SER A 421 -68.73 -84.40 205.53
C SER A 421 -67.82 -85.03 204.45
N GLY A 422 -66.62 -85.49 204.87
CA GLY A 422 -65.80 -86.41 204.04
C GLY A 422 -64.29 -86.53 204.29
N LEU A 423 -63.86 -86.77 205.54
CA LEU A 423 -62.55 -87.37 205.93
C LEU A 423 -61.25 -86.54 205.96
N PHE A 424 -60.83 -86.23 207.19
CA PHE A 424 -59.44 -86.30 207.64
C PHE A 424 -58.77 -87.63 207.23
N GLY A 425 -57.49 -87.58 206.83
CA GLY A 425 -56.68 -88.81 206.87
C GLY A 425 -55.33 -88.87 206.14
N LYS A 426 -54.42 -87.90 206.31
CA LYS A 426 -52.95 -88.11 206.55
C LYS A 426 -52.08 -86.89 206.16
N VAL A 427 -51.84 -86.05 207.17
CA VAL A 427 -50.51 -85.66 207.71
C VAL A 427 -49.37 -85.44 206.70
N PHE A 428 -49.01 -84.15 206.54
CA PHE A 428 -47.67 -83.57 206.33
C PHE A 428 -46.81 -84.10 205.16
N LYS A 429 -46.17 -83.27 204.34
CA LYS A 429 -45.00 -82.42 204.63
C LYS A 429 -44.51 -81.93 203.23
N LYS A 430 -43.75 -80.86 203.00
CA LYS A 430 -42.73 -80.12 203.77
C LYS A 430 -42.39 -78.86 202.94
N LYS A 431 -42.18 -77.73 203.62
CA LYS A 431 -41.59 -76.46 203.14
C LYS A 431 -42.30 -75.71 202.03
#